data_AF-A0A1C6A1H1-F1
#
_entry.id   AF-A0A1C6A1H1-F1
#
_cell.length_a   1.000
_cell.length_b   1.000
_cell.length_c   1.000
_cell.angle_alpha   90.00
_cell.angle_beta   90.00
_cell.angle_gamma   90.00
#
_symmetry.space_group_name_H-M   'P 1'
#
loop_
_entity.id
_entity.type
_entity.pdbx_description
1 polymer ?
#
loop_
_entity_poly.entity_id
_entity_poly.type
_entity_poly.pdbx_seq_one_letter_code
_entity_poly.pdbx_strand_id
1 'polypeptide(L)' 'MRTIYAEYNIYHNSIDVYTSAGYMLRIDCWEAEKDLKTTPGSECALTSLAVDEPLEYARLFLDGNLHMWIDADDSLEPY' A
#
# COMPACT_ATOMS: atom_id res chain seq x y z
N MET A 1 21.94 -5.17 12.68
CA MET A 1 21.00 -4.23 12.02
C MET A 1 19.65 -4.92 11.99
N ARG A 2 18.56 -4.28 12.44
CA ARG A 2 17.21 -4.82 12.27
C ARG A 2 16.71 -4.31 10.93
N THR A 3 16.61 -5.18 9.95
CA THR A 3 16.15 -4.84 8.60
C THR A 3 14.69 -5.26 8.46
N ILE A 4 13.88 -4.39 7.86
CA ILE A 4 12.54 -4.67 7.37
C ILE A 4 12.55 -4.50 5.86
N TYR A 5 11.82 -5.35 5.15
CA TYR A 5 11.56 -5.19 3.72
C TYR A 5 10.13 -5.63 3.42
N ALA A 6 9.58 -5.14 2.33
CA ALA A 6 8.24 -5.51 1.88
C ALA A 6 8.26 -5.83 0.39
N GLU A 7 7.34 -6.68 -0.04
CA GLU A 7 7.11 -6.98 -1.44
C GLU A 7 5.61 -7.09 -1.73
N TYR A 8 5.22 -6.77 -2.95
CA TYR A 8 3.87 -7.04 -3.43
C TYR A 8 3.77 -8.47 -3.95
N ASN A 9 2.81 -9.21 -3.41
CA ASN A 9 2.54 -10.59 -3.74
C ASN A 9 1.37 -10.69 -4.73
N ILE A 10 1.70 -10.79 -6.02
CA ILE A 10 0.72 -10.87 -7.11
C ILE A 10 -0.25 -12.06 -6.99
N TYR A 11 0.16 -13.13 -6.29
CA TYR A 11 -0.67 -14.34 -6.17
C TYR A 11 -1.74 -14.21 -5.09
N HIS A 12 -1.54 -13.31 -4.14
CA HIS A 12 -2.43 -13.11 -3.00
C HIS A 12 -3.02 -11.70 -2.96
N ASN A 13 -2.66 -10.82 -3.91
CA ASN A 13 -2.99 -9.40 -3.89
C ASN A 13 -2.70 -8.80 -2.51
N SER A 14 -1.46 -8.96 -2.04
CA SER A 14 -1.08 -8.60 -0.67
C SER A 14 0.28 -7.94 -0.59
N ILE A 15 0.51 -7.13 0.45
CA ILE A 15 1.84 -6.68 0.83
C ILE A 15 2.40 -7.58 1.92
N ASP A 16 3.53 -8.22 1.63
CA ASP A 16 4.22 -9.10 2.57
C ASP A 16 5.41 -8.35 3.18
N VAL A 17 5.32 -8.01 4.46
CA VAL A 17 6.36 -7.33 5.23
C VAL A 17 7.14 -8.33 6.04
N TYR A 18 8.44 -8.41 5.81
CA TYR A 18 9.35 -9.34 6.47
C TYR A 18 10.29 -8.61 7.42
N THR A 19 10.54 -9.24 8.56
CA THR A 19 11.54 -8.79 9.52
C THR A 19 12.76 -9.71 9.50
N SER A 20 13.94 -9.15 9.76
CA SER A 20 15.16 -9.93 10.01
C SER A 20 15.06 -10.97 11.15
N ALA A 21 14.00 -10.93 11.97
CA ALA A 21 13.73 -11.92 13.01
C ALA A 21 12.90 -13.13 12.50
N GLY A 22 12.52 -13.15 11.22
CA GLY A 22 11.74 -14.24 10.62
C GLY A 22 10.22 -14.09 10.78
N TYR A 23 9.74 -12.98 11.38
CA TYR A 23 8.31 -12.66 11.37
C TYR A 23 7.90 -12.07 10.03
N MET A 24 6.70 -12.42 9.58
CA MET A 24 6.04 -11.87 8.40
C MET A 24 4.66 -11.33 8.79
N LEU A 25 4.36 -10.13 8.32
CA LEU A 25 3.03 -9.53 8.34
C LEU A 25 2.53 -9.48 6.90
N ARG A 26 1.33 -10.01 6.65
CA ARG A 26 0.65 -9.91 5.37
C ARG A 26 -0.51 -8.94 5.48
N ILE A 27 -0.53 -7.92 4.62
CA ILE A 27 -1.63 -6.98 4.45
C ILE A 27 -2.39 -7.42 3.19
N ASP A 28 -3.63 -7.86 3.35
CA ASP A 28 -4.51 -8.16 2.22
C ASP A 28 -4.97 -6.85 1.58
N CYS A 29 -4.59 -6.59 0.32
CA CYS A 29 -4.92 -5.34 -0.35
C CYS A 29 -6.42 -5.24 -0.66
N TRP A 30 -7.13 -6.35 -0.90
CA TRP A 30 -8.58 -6.29 -1.09
C TRP A 30 -9.28 -5.80 0.18
N GLU A 31 -8.86 -6.30 1.34
CA GLU A 31 -9.42 -5.86 2.60
C GLU A 31 -8.96 -4.45 3.00
N ALA A 32 -7.72 -4.08 2.67
CA ALA A 32 -7.19 -2.75 2.94
C ALA A 32 -7.89 -1.65 2.13
N GLU A 33 -8.29 -1.97 0.89
CA GLU A 33 -8.78 -0.99 -0.08
C GLU A 33 -10.30 -0.94 -0.20
N LYS A 34 -11.04 -1.92 0.34
CA LYS A 34 -12.50 -2.08 0.15
C LYS A 34 -13.34 -0.83 0.43
N ASP A 35 -12.90 0.02 1.36
CA ASP A 35 -13.64 1.21 1.82
C ASP A 35 -12.99 2.53 1.35
N LEU A 36 -11.92 2.44 0.55
CA LEU A 36 -11.26 3.61 -0.02
C LEU A 36 -12.10 4.19 -1.16
N LYS A 37 -12.15 5.52 -1.23
CA LYS A 37 -12.75 6.23 -2.36
C LYS A 37 -11.63 6.62 -3.30
N THR A 38 -11.62 6.02 -4.49
CA THR A 38 -10.61 6.27 -5.52
C THR A 38 -11.23 6.87 -6.78
N THR A 39 -10.44 7.63 -7.51
CA THR A 39 -10.63 7.92 -8.93
C THR A 39 -9.83 6.91 -9.76
N PRO A 40 -10.03 6.82 -11.10
CA PRO A 40 -9.17 6.00 -11.94
C PRO A 40 -7.68 6.39 -11.87
N GLY A 41 -7.37 7.66 -11.60
CA GLY A 41 -6.01 8.17 -11.43
C GLY A 41 -5.39 7.62 -10.15
N SER A 42 -6.05 7.83 -9.01
CA SER A 42 -5.56 7.32 -7.72
C SER A 42 -5.58 5.80 -7.62
N GLU A 43 -6.47 5.09 -8.32
CA GLU A 43 -6.42 3.62 -8.39
C GLU A 43 -5.12 3.13 -9.08
N CYS A 44 -4.70 3.82 -10.15
CA CYS A 44 -3.43 3.57 -10.82
C CYS A 44 -2.25 3.89 -9.90
N ALA A 45 -2.28 5.05 -9.22
CA ALA A 45 -1.24 5.47 -8.29
C ALA A 45 -1.12 4.51 -7.08
N LEU A 46 -2.24 4.03 -6.55
CA LEU A 46 -2.28 3.07 -5.45
C LEU A 46 -1.69 1.72 -5.88
N THR A 47 -1.99 1.26 -7.09
CA THR A 47 -1.40 0.05 -7.67
C THR A 47 0.12 0.22 -7.84
N SER A 48 0.57 1.37 -8.34
CA SER A 48 2.01 1.69 -8.44
C SER A 48 2.68 1.75 -7.06
N LEU A 49 2.04 2.36 -6.07
CA LEU A 49 2.55 2.42 -4.70
C LEU A 49 2.75 1.01 -4.12
N ALA A 50 1.78 0.11 -4.31
CA ALA A 50 1.88 -1.27 -3.86
C ALA A 50 3.06 -2.01 -4.52
N VAL A 51 3.24 -1.86 -5.83
CA VAL A 51 4.25 -2.58 -6.62
C VAL A 51 5.66 -2.01 -6.44
N ASP A 52 5.80 -0.69 -6.55
CA ASP A 52 7.09 -0.01 -6.60
C ASP A 52 7.62 0.33 -5.19
N GLU A 53 6.72 0.66 -4.25
CA GLU A 53 7.07 1.09 -2.89
C GLU A 53 6.23 0.36 -1.81
N PRO A 54 6.25 -0.99 -1.76
CA PRO A 54 5.41 -1.80 -0.88
C PRO A 54 5.59 -1.47 0.62
N LEU A 55 6.76 -1.00 1.02
CA LEU A 55 7.02 -0.62 2.42
C LEU A 55 6.30 0.68 2.80
N GLU A 56 6.20 1.63 1.87
CA GLU A 56 5.45 2.87 2.11
C GLU A 56 3.94 2.61 2.07
N TYR A 57 3.46 1.75 1.17
CA TYR A 57 2.08 1.25 1.23
C TYR A 57 1.76 0.66 2.61
N ALA A 58 2.60 -0.28 3.08
CA ALA A 58 2.38 -0.94 4.36
C ALA A 58 2.35 0.05 5.53
N ARG A 59 3.24 1.04 5.50
CA ARG A 59 3.29 2.11 6.49
C ARG A 59 2.00 2.96 6.47
N LEU A 60 1.58 3.43 5.29
CA LEU A 60 0.37 4.23 5.15
C LEU A 60 -0.88 3.47 5.61
N PHE A 61 -0.98 2.19 5.28
CA PHE A 61 -2.07 1.33 5.76
C PHE A 61 -2.06 1.19 7.28
N LEU A 62 -0.91 0.85 7.88
CA LEU A 62 -0.78 0.64 9.33
C LEU A 62 -0.98 1.92 10.15
N ASP A 63 -0.59 3.06 9.59
CA ASP A 63 -0.80 4.38 10.20
C ASP A 63 -2.25 4.88 10.01
N GLY A 64 -3.08 4.18 9.22
CA GLY A 64 -4.45 4.60 8.89
C GLY A 64 -4.53 5.79 7.93
N ASN A 65 -3.44 6.10 7.23
CA ASN A 65 -3.28 7.28 6.39
C ASN A 65 -3.47 7.01 4.89
N LEU A 66 -3.75 5.77 4.49
CA LEU A 66 -3.87 5.39 3.07
C LEU A 66 -4.93 6.22 2.33
N HIS A 67 -6.07 6.50 2.98
CA HIS A 67 -7.13 7.33 2.38
C HIS A 67 -6.71 8.80 2.24
N MET A 68 -5.97 9.36 3.20
CA MET A 68 -5.45 10.73 3.11
C MET A 68 -4.41 10.86 1.99
N TRP A 69 -3.64 9.81 1.74
CA TRP A 69 -2.69 9.77 0.63
C TRP A 69 -3.42 9.79 -0.73
N ILE A 70 -4.50 9.01 -0.87
CA ILE A 70 -5.37 9.02 -2.06
C ILE A 70 -5.97 10.40 -2.32
N ASP A 71 -6.57 11.02 -1.29
CA ASP A 71 -7.17 12.37 -1.41
C ASP A 71 -6.14 13.41 -1.88
N ALA A 72 -4.88 13.27 -1.45
CA ALA A 72 -3.79 14.14 -1.86
C ALA A 72 -3.37 13.89 -3.31
N ASP A 73 -3.30 12.62 -3.75
CA ASP A 73 -2.98 12.25 -5.12
C ASP A 73 -4.05 12.75 -6.11
N ASP A 74 -5.33 12.55 -5.79
CA ASP A 74 -6.47 13.04 -6.57
C ASP A 74 -6.46 14.58 -6.70
N SER A 75 -5.94 15.30 -5.70
CA SER A 75 -5.83 16.77 -5.73
C SER A 75 -4.73 17.29 -6.67
N LEU A 76 -3.83 16.42 -7.13
CA LEU A 76 -2.74 16.76 -8.04
C LEU A 76 -3.10 16.62 -9.53
N GLU A 77 -4.17 15.89 -9.86
CA GLU A 77 -4.65 15.78 -11.24
C GLU A 77 -5.46 17.03 -11.64
N PRO A 78 -5.00 17.84 -12.62
CA PRO A 78 -5.81 18.94 -13.15
C PRO A 78 -6.91 18.38 -14.06
N TYR A 79 -8.15 18.82 -13.84
CA TYR A 79 -9.34 18.51 -14.64
C TYR A 79 -9.17 18.69 -16.16
#